data_AF-A0A0N5CSX2-F1
#
_entry.id   AF-A0A0N5CSX2-F1
#
_cell.length_a   1.000
_cell.length_b   1.000
_cell.length_c   1.000
_cell.angle_alpha   90.00
_cell.angle_beta   90.00
_cell.angle_gamma   90.00
#
_symmetry.space_group_name_H-M   'P 1'
#
loop_
_entity.id
_entity.type
_entity.pdbx_description
1 polymer ?
#
loop_
_entity_poly.entity_id
_entity_poly.type
_entity_poly.pdbx_seq_one_letter_code
_entity_poly.pdbx_strand_id
1 'polypeptide(L)'
;MHFQKSYDEEFYEFPLDETVTASFENFYAFCNITKQKMACWEQQCRIHSDDIAWTSDLHICILRRSQAESALNCLNRTSVGAHTKCNRLCRTLARRHHIKMHEKQYLYGTSSNSVEVYQYWQLSKQCAFQICQLECRKELMRNVCASNETVGALDTLQDYYEYDMFDQLRSMTDSSTEHLFPLMCRQYLPLQYHLKVIHLFRFSIFN
;
A
#
# COMPACT_ATOMS: atom_id res chain seq x y z
N MET A 1 22.33 5.06 -1.28
CA MET A 1 21.78 6.42 -1.26
C MET A 1 20.30 6.29 -0.92
N HIS A 2 19.94 6.33 0.36
CA HIS A 2 18.54 6.26 0.78
C HIS A 2 17.91 7.65 0.53
N PHE A 3 17.01 7.75 -0.44
CA PHE A 3 16.07 8.85 -0.48
C PHE A 3 15.27 8.78 0.83
N GLN A 4 15.61 9.64 1.78
CA GLN A 4 14.83 9.83 2.99
C GLN A 4 13.53 10.51 2.54
N LYS A 5 12.52 9.70 2.19
CA LYS A 5 11.18 10.21 1.86
C LYS A 5 10.70 11.00 3.08
N SER A 6 10.63 12.32 2.94
CA SER A 6 9.98 13.16 3.94
C SER A 6 8.48 12.95 3.77
N TYR A 7 7.92 12.06 4.58
CA TYR A 7 6.47 11.84 4.62
C TYR A 7 5.71 13.04 5.21
N ASP A 8 6.36 14.18 5.46
CA ASP A 8 5.67 15.41 5.83
C ASP A 8 5.20 16.20 4.59
N GLU A 9 5.77 15.98 3.40
CA GLU A 9 5.50 16.77 2.18
C GLU A 9 5.06 15.93 0.95
N GLU A 10 5.57 14.71 0.77
CA GLU A 10 5.27 13.87 -0.39
C GLU A 10 4.46 12.63 0.01
N PHE A 11 3.14 12.79 0.17
CA PHE A 11 2.28 11.63 0.31
C PHE A 11 1.92 11.06 -1.07
N TYR A 12 2.69 10.03 -1.43
CA TYR A 12 2.34 8.80 -2.15
C TYR A 12 1.29 8.94 -3.27
N GLU A 13 1.74 8.78 -4.51
CA GLU A 13 0.91 8.68 -5.70
C GLU A 13 0.09 7.39 -5.65
N PHE A 14 -1.24 7.54 -5.60
CA PHE A 14 -2.15 6.41 -5.55
C PHE A 14 -2.53 6.03 -6.99
N PRO A 15 -2.32 4.78 -7.43
CA PRO A 15 -2.53 4.36 -8.81
C PRO A 15 -4.00 4.20 -9.20
N LEU A 16 -4.94 4.36 -8.25
CA LEU A 16 -6.33 4.75 -8.58
C LEU A 16 -6.38 6.28 -8.69
N ASP A 17 -5.51 6.81 -9.53
CA ASP A 17 -5.48 8.20 -9.89
C ASP A 17 -6.75 8.53 -10.71
N GLU A 18 -7.19 9.79 -10.65
CA GLU A 18 -8.37 10.22 -11.42
C GLU A 18 -8.11 10.05 -12.92
N THR A 19 -6.90 10.33 -13.39
CA THR A 19 -6.54 10.20 -14.81
C THR A 19 -6.67 8.76 -15.30
N VAL A 20 -6.25 7.77 -14.50
CA VAL A 20 -6.36 6.34 -14.83
C VAL A 20 -7.80 5.87 -14.76
N THR A 21 -8.56 6.34 -13.76
CA THR A 21 -9.91 5.85 -13.47
C THR A 21 -11.02 6.60 -14.21
N ALA A 22 -10.72 7.72 -14.87
CA ALA A 22 -11.71 8.59 -15.52
C ALA A 22 -12.52 7.91 -16.63
N SER A 23 -11.96 6.91 -17.32
CA SER A 23 -12.64 6.19 -18.40
C SER A 23 -12.03 4.81 -18.64
N PHE A 24 -12.78 3.92 -19.29
CA PHE A 24 -12.25 2.64 -19.77
C PHE A 24 -11.09 2.83 -20.75
N GLU A 25 -11.14 3.86 -21.61
CA GLU A 25 -10.06 4.16 -22.54
C GLU A 25 -8.76 4.50 -21.81
N ASN A 26 -8.83 5.37 -20.81
CA ASN A 26 -7.67 5.74 -20.00
C ASN A 26 -7.11 4.54 -19.24
N PHE A 27 -7.99 3.73 -18.64
CA PHE A 27 -7.60 2.50 -17.95
C PHE A 27 -6.88 1.52 -18.90
N TYR A 28 -7.41 1.30 -20.10
CA TYR A 28 -6.77 0.41 -21.08
C TYR A 28 -5.47 0.98 -21.62
N ALA A 29 -5.38 2.30 -21.83
CA ALA A 29 -4.14 2.96 -22.23
C ALA A 29 -3.05 2.78 -21.16
N PHE A 30 -3.39 3.04 -19.90
CA PHE A 30 -2.52 2.79 -18.75
C PHE A 30 -2.03 1.34 -18.72
N CYS A 31 -2.95 0.37 -18.81
CA CYS A 31 -2.58 -1.04 -18.80
C CYS A 31 -1.79 -1.51 -20.03
N ASN A 32 -1.95 -0.86 -21.18
CA ASN A 32 -1.13 -1.14 -22.35
C ASN A 32 0.32 -0.66 -22.14
N ILE A 33 0.50 0.52 -21.54
CA ILE A 33 1.82 1.04 -21.17
C ILE A 33 2.49 0.11 -20.16
N THR A 34 1.76 -0.36 -19.15
CA THR A 34 2.28 -1.35 -18.18
C THR A 34 2.73 -2.64 -18.87
N LYS A 35 1.95 -3.18 -19.81
CA LYS A 35 2.34 -4.37 -20.57
C LYS A 35 3.61 -4.17 -21.38
N GLN A 36 3.75 -3.01 -22.04
CA GLN A 36 4.97 -2.67 -22.77
C GLN A 36 6.18 -2.54 -21.85
N LYS A 37 6.00 -1.93 -20.67
CA LYS A 37 7.02 -1.84 -19.63
C LYS A 37 7.48 -3.24 -19.18
N MET A 38 6.56 -4.18 -18.95
CA MET A 38 6.90 -5.56 -18.58
C MET A 38 7.67 -6.28 -19.69
N ALA A 39 7.19 -6.17 -20.93
CA ALA A 39 7.88 -6.76 -22.08
C ALA A 39 9.30 -6.18 -22.24
N CYS A 40 9.50 -4.90 -21.97
CA CYS A 40 10.82 -4.27 -21.98
C CYS A 40 11.74 -4.87 -20.89
N TRP A 41 11.25 -5.02 -19.67
CA TRP A 41 12.02 -5.62 -18.57
C TRP A 41 12.45 -7.06 -18.88
N GLU A 42 11.57 -7.87 -19.44
CA GLU A 42 11.89 -9.25 -19.84
C GLU A 42 12.87 -9.30 -21.02
N GLN A 43 12.56 -8.57 -22.10
CA GLN A 43 13.29 -8.72 -23.37
C GLN A 43 14.61 -7.95 -23.39
N GLN A 44 14.62 -6.73 -22.84
CA GLN A 44 15.79 -5.84 -22.89
C GLN A 44 16.65 -5.93 -21.64
N CYS A 45 16.02 -6.03 -20.46
CA CYS A 45 16.74 -6.10 -19.20
C CYS A 45 17.02 -7.54 -18.72
N ARG A 46 16.42 -8.56 -19.37
CA ARG A 46 16.56 -9.98 -19.00
C ARG A 46 16.17 -10.25 -17.54
N ILE A 47 15.23 -9.46 -17.01
CA ILE A 47 14.66 -9.68 -15.68
C ILE A 47 13.53 -10.68 -15.85
N HIS A 48 13.58 -11.80 -15.14
CA HIS A 48 12.52 -12.79 -15.20
C HIS A 48 11.25 -12.24 -14.55
N SER A 49 10.07 -12.69 -15.01
CA SER A 49 8.76 -12.26 -14.46
C SER A 49 8.68 -12.36 -12.94
N ASP A 50 9.32 -13.37 -12.36
CA ASP A 50 9.28 -13.68 -10.93
C ASP A 50 10.22 -12.77 -10.12
N ASP A 51 11.20 -12.17 -10.78
CA ASP A 51 12.17 -11.22 -10.20
C ASP A 51 11.69 -9.76 -10.34
N ILE A 52 10.59 -9.53 -11.06
CA ILE A 52 9.99 -8.21 -11.18
C ILE A 52 9.36 -7.83 -9.83
N ALA A 53 9.87 -6.76 -9.22
CA ALA A 53 9.30 -6.21 -8.00
C ALA A 53 7.83 -5.83 -8.21
N TRP A 54 7.02 -6.02 -7.17
CA TRP A 54 5.61 -5.64 -7.23
C TRP A 54 5.53 -4.13 -7.39
N THR A 55 4.64 -3.69 -8.26
CA THR A 55 4.31 -2.28 -8.40
C THR A 55 2.81 -2.14 -8.58
N SER A 56 2.32 -0.98 -8.17
CA SER A 56 0.94 -0.55 -8.36
C SER A 56 0.37 -0.81 -9.76
N ASP A 57 1.11 -0.46 -10.80
CA ASP A 57 0.72 -0.66 -12.19
C ASP A 57 0.67 -2.15 -12.56
N LEU A 58 1.67 -2.95 -12.14
CA LEU A 58 1.65 -4.40 -12.35
C LEU A 58 0.47 -5.07 -11.65
N HIS A 59 0.17 -4.66 -10.41
CA HIS A 59 -0.95 -5.20 -9.66
C HIS A 59 -2.28 -4.92 -10.36
N ILE A 60 -2.53 -3.67 -10.72
CA ILE A 60 -3.79 -3.26 -11.35
C ILE A 60 -3.94 -3.86 -12.74
N CYS A 61 -2.90 -3.82 -13.57
CA CYS A 61 -3.03 -4.10 -15.00
C CYS A 61 -2.66 -5.52 -15.44
N ILE A 62 -1.91 -6.25 -14.62
CA ILE A 62 -1.49 -7.63 -14.91
C ILE A 62 -2.14 -8.60 -13.94
N LEU A 63 -2.01 -8.39 -12.63
CA LEU A 63 -2.47 -9.36 -11.62
C LEU A 63 -3.99 -9.29 -11.38
N ARG A 64 -4.57 -8.09 -11.31
CA ARG A 64 -5.96 -7.84 -10.91
C ARG A 64 -6.77 -7.08 -11.95
N ARG A 65 -6.37 -7.14 -13.23
CA ARG A 65 -7.02 -6.35 -14.30
C ARG A 65 -8.53 -6.49 -14.34
N SER A 66 -9.04 -7.72 -14.38
CA SER A 66 -10.48 -7.96 -14.46
C SER A 66 -11.23 -7.39 -13.25
N GLN A 67 -10.63 -7.47 -12.06
CA GLN A 67 -11.21 -6.94 -10.83
C GLN A 67 -11.23 -5.40 -10.86
N ALA A 68 -10.10 -4.77 -11.20
CA ALA A 68 -10.00 -3.32 -11.34
C ALA A 68 -10.95 -2.77 -12.42
N GLU A 69 -11.03 -3.43 -13.57
CA GLU A 69 -11.93 -3.10 -14.69
C GLU A 69 -13.40 -3.17 -14.25
N SER A 70 -13.79 -4.21 -13.50
CA SER A 70 -15.15 -4.34 -12.98
C SER A 70 -15.54 -3.28 -11.95
N ALA A 71 -14.55 -2.73 -11.23
CA ALA A 71 -14.74 -1.68 -10.23
C ALA A 71 -14.63 -0.25 -10.80
N LEU A 72 -14.29 -0.11 -12.08
CA LEU A 72 -13.84 1.16 -12.66
C LEU A 72 -14.88 2.29 -12.53
N ASN A 73 -16.17 2.00 -12.71
CA ASN A 73 -17.22 3.00 -12.55
C ASN A 73 -17.27 3.60 -11.14
N CYS A 74 -17.19 2.75 -10.11
CA CYS A 74 -17.19 3.20 -8.72
C CYS A 74 -15.90 3.96 -8.38
N LEU A 75 -14.75 3.46 -8.86
CA LEU A 75 -13.45 4.13 -8.73
C LEU A 75 -13.47 5.53 -9.34
N ASN A 76 -14.04 5.68 -10.54
CA ASN A 76 -14.21 6.95 -11.20
C ASN A 76 -15.07 7.92 -10.38
N ARG A 77 -16.28 7.49 -9.96
CA ARG A 77 -17.21 8.34 -9.19
C ARG A 77 -16.61 8.82 -7.85
N THR A 78 -15.69 8.05 -7.29
CA THR A 78 -15.08 8.36 -5.99
C THR A 78 -13.71 9.01 -6.09
N SER A 79 -13.15 9.18 -7.30
CA SER A 79 -11.79 9.68 -7.54
C SER A 79 -11.57 11.07 -6.95
N VAL A 80 -12.45 12.03 -7.24
CA VAL A 80 -12.35 13.41 -6.75
C VAL A 80 -12.41 13.46 -5.22
N GLY A 81 -13.37 12.75 -4.62
CA GLY A 81 -13.52 12.70 -3.16
C GLY A 81 -12.32 12.05 -2.49
N ALA A 82 -11.73 11.03 -3.11
CA ALA A 82 -10.52 10.42 -2.62
C ALA A 82 -9.31 11.35 -2.70
N HIS A 83 -9.11 12.02 -3.84
CA HIS A 83 -7.95 12.90 -4.06
C HIS A 83 -8.00 14.21 -3.28
N THR A 84 -9.19 14.69 -2.96
CA THR A 84 -9.35 15.96 -2.23
C THR A 84 -9.62 15.70 -0.75
N LYS A 85 -10.75 15.07 -0.43
CA LYS A 85 -11.24 14.92 0.95
C LYS A 85 -10.42 13.90 1.72
N CYS A 86 -10.21 12.69 1.18
CA CYS A 86 -9.43 11.67 1.88
C CYS A 86 -7.97 12.07 2.03
N ASN A 87 -7.32 12.56 0.96
CA ASN A 87 -5.96 13.10 1.04
C ASN A 87 -5.81 14.18 2.11
N ARG A 88 -6.67 15.21 2.13
CA ARG A 88 -6.59 16.27 3.13
C ARG A 88 -6.75 15.74 4.55
N LEU A 89 -7.74 14.89 4.77
CA LEU A 89 -8.00 14.27 6.08
C LEU A 89 -6.80 13.44 6.54
N CYS A 90 -6.34 12.52 5.70
CA CYS A 90 -5.31 11.56 6.05
C CYS A 90 -3.93 12.20 6.20
N ARG A 91 -3.61 13.24 5.41
CA ARG A 91 -2.39 14.05 5.64
C ARG A 91 -2.40 14.70 7.02
N THR A 92 -3.55 15.22 7.45
CA THR A 92 -3.69 15.86 8.76
C THR A 92 -3.53 14.85 9.90
N LEU A 93 -4.13 13.67 9.76
CA LEU A 93 -4.04 12.59 10.74
C LEU A 93 -2.62 12.01 10.83
N ALA A 94 -1.99 11.71 9.69
CA ALA A 94 -0.65 11.14 9.63
C ALA A 94 0.41 12.07 10.22
N ARG A 95 0.35 13.39 9.94
CA ARG A 95 1.27 14.37 10.51
C ARG A 95 1.21 14.44 12.04
N ARG A 96 0.03 14.18 12.61
CA ARG A 96 -0.20 14.14 14.07
C ARG A 96 -0.08 12.74 14.66
N HIS A 97 0.40 11.77 13.87
CA HIS A 97 0.51 10.40 14.34
C HIS A 97 1.64 10.27 15.36
N HIS A 98 1.29 9.71 16.52
CA HIS A 98 2.21 9.43 17.61
C HIS A 98 2.28 7.91 17.85
N ILE A 99 3.50 7.40 17.99
CA ILE A 99 3.75 6.00 18.34
C ILE A 99 3.09 5.69 19.69
N LYS A 100 2.28 4.64 19.71
CA LYS A 100 1.59 4.19 20.94
C LYS A 100 2.54 3.46 21.88
N MET A 101 2.18 3.33 23.15
CA MET A 101 3.07 2.74 24.18
C MET A 101 3.52 1.31 23.83
N HIS A 102 2.63 0.48 23.30
CA HIS A 102 2.98 -0.90 22.91
C HIS A 102 3.99 -0.97 21.75
N GLU A 103 3.94 -0.02 20.82
CA GLU A 103 4.93 0.07 19.73
C GLU A 103 6.29 0.55 20.27
N LYS A 104 6.30 1.46 21.24
CA LYS A 104 7.55 1.82 21.95
C LYS A 104 8.15 0.62 22.66
N GLN A 105 7.33 -0.16 23.37
CA GLN A 105 7.77 -1.39 24.04
C GLN A 105 8.33 -2.41 23.04
N TYR A 106 7.69 -2.56 21.88
CA TYR A 106 8.17 -3.41 20.80
C TYR A 106 9.58 -2.98 20.32
N LEU A 107 9.78 -1.69 20.04
CA LEU A 107 11.08 -1.15 19.62
C LEU A 107 12.19 -1.32 20.67
N TYR A 108 11.85 -1.19 21.96
CA TYR A 108 12.81 -1.50 23.03
C TYR A 108 13.19 -2.99 23.03
N GLY A 109 12.22 -3.88 22.78
CA GLY A 109 12.46 -5.33 22.69
C GLY A 109 13.33 -5.74 21.51
N THR A 110 13.34 -4.96 20.42
CA THR A 110 14.18 -5.22 19.23
C THR A 110 15.59 -4.62 19.32
N SER A 111 15.97 -4.03 20.46
CA SER A 111 17.27 -3.36 20.65
C SER A 111 17.57 -2.28 19.60
N SER A 112 16.54 -1.61 19.09
CA SER A 112 16.68 -0.65 17.99
C SER A 112 17.40 0.62 18.42
N ASN A 113 18.29 1.12 17.57
CA ASN A 113 19.03 2.36 17.81
C ASN A 113 18.18 3.61 17.50
N SER A 114 18.69 4.81 17.79
CA SER A 114 17.96 6.07 17.58
C SER A 114 17.56 6.34 16.12
N VAL A 115 18.37 5.88 15.15
CA VAL A 115 18.08 6.01 13.71
C VAL A 115 16.93 5.09 13.33
N GLU A 116 16.96 3.85 13.79
CA GLU A 116 15.90 2.86 13.56
C GLU A 116 14.58 3.28 14.22
N VAL A 117 14.63 3.84 15.44
CA VAL A 117 13.45 4.39 16.12
C VAL A 117 12.86 5.55 15.31
N TYR A 118 13.69 6.45 14.78
CA TYR A 118 13.23 7.51 13.90
C TYR A 118 12.63 6.97 12.59
N GLN A 119 13.26 5.96 11.98
CA GLN A 119 12.75 5.32 10.78
C GLN A 119 11.40 4.64 11.03
N TYR A 120 11.26 3.88 12.12
CA TYR A 120 9.99 3.28 12.52
C TYR A 120 8.90 4.34 12.69
N TRP A 121 9.24 5.51 13.26
CA TRP A 121 8.30 6.62 13.38
C TRP A 121 7.82 7.14 12.02
N GLN A 122 8.72 7.33 11.07
CA GLN A 122 8.36 7.75 9.72
C GLN A 122 7.49 6.70 9.01
N LEU A 123 7.85 5.42 9.12
CA LEU A 123 7.03 4.32 8.61
C LEU A 123 5.65 4.27 9.28
N SER A 124 5.58 4.56 10.59
CA SER A 124 4.30 4.62 11.32
C SER A 124 3.40 5.74 10.80
N LYS A 125 3.96 6.91 10.45
CA LYS A 125 3.20 7.99 9.79
C LYS A 125 2.69 7.54 8.42
N GLN A 126 3.52 6.87 7.62
CA GLN A 126 3.11 6.31 6.33
C GLN A 126 1.97 5.29 6.49
N CYS A 127 2.10 4.35 7.41
CA CYS A 127 1.07 3.37 7.74
C CYS A 127 -0.24 4.02 8.16
N ALA A 128 -0.19 5.01 9.04
CA ALA A 128 -1.38 5.76 9.46
C ALA A 128 -2.06 6.46 8.28
N PHE A 129 -1.28 7.01 7.33
CA PHE A 129 -1.82 7.59 6.11
C PHE A 129 -2.51 6.54 5.23
N GLN A 130 -1.87 5.41 4.96
CA GLN A 130 -2.39 4.34 4.11
C GLN A 130 -3.68 3.73 4.68
N ILE A 131 -3.69 3.41 5.98
CA ILE A 131 -4.87 2.90 6.67
C ILE A 131 -6.01 3.92 6.63
N CYS A 132 -5.72 5.20 6.88
CA CYS A 132 -6.72 6.25 6.78
C CYS A 132 -7.30 6.36 5.36
N GLN A 133 -6.47 6.26 4.33
CA GLN A 133 -6.93 6.33 2.95
C GLN A 133 -7.84 5.16 2.58
N LEU A 134 -7.44 3.94 2.97
CA LEU A 134 -8.24 2.75 2.79
C LEU A 134 -9.62 2.94 3.41
N GLU A 135 -9.70 3.28 4.69
CA GLU A 135 -10.97 3.41 5.40
C GLU A 135 -11.81 4.61 4.91
N CYS A 136 -11.18 5.77 4.63
CA CYS A 136 -11.88 6.91 4.07
C CYS A 136 -12.49 6.62 2.70
N ARG A 137 -11.73 5.93 1.83
CA ARG A 137 -12.21 5.55 0.49
C ARG A 137 -13.29 4.47 0.57
N LYS A 138 -13.20 3.51 1.51
CA LYS A 138 -14.27 2.52 1.75
C LYS A 138 -15.58 3.21 2.12
N GLU A 139 -15.53 4.18 3.04
CA GLU A 139 -16.70 4.99 3.39
C GLU A 139 -17.22 5.80 2.21
N LEU A 140 -16.33 6.40 1.41
CA LEU A 140 -16.74 7.13 0.20
C LEU A 140 -17.45 6.22 -0.81
N MET A 141 -16.92 5.02 -1.06
CA MET A 141 -17.52 4.03 -1.97
C MET A 141 -18.87 3.55 -1.47
N ARG A 142 -19.03 3.28 -0.17
CA ARG A 142 -20.32 2.90 0.44
C ARG A 142 -21.40 3.94 0.23
N ASN A 143 -21.03 5.22 0.23
CA ASN A 143 -21.97 6.34 0.12
C ASN A 143 -22.26 6.78 -1.32
N VAL A 144 -21.34 6.55 -2.26
CA VAL A 144 -21.43 7.11 -3.63
C VAL A 144 -21.72 6.05 -4.68
N CYS A 145 -21.24 4.81 -4.50
CA CYS A 145 -21.36 3.78 -5.52
C CYS A 145 -22.72 3.06 -5.47
N ALA A 146 -23.14 2.55 -6.63
CA ALA A 146 -24.37 1.77 -6.71
C ALA A 146 -24.20 0.44 -5.96
N SER A 147 -25.25 -0.04 -5.30
CA SER A 147 -25.16 -1.23 -4.43
C SER A 147 -24.62 -2.48 -5.12
N ASN A 148 -24.84 -2.63 -6.43
CA ASN A 148 -24.32 -3.72 -7.26
C ASN A 148 -22.83 -3.57 -7.65
N GLU A 149 -22.27 -2.37 -7.54
CA GLU A 149 -20.84 -2.08 -7.81
C GLU A 149 -20.01 -2.06 -6.51
N THR A 150 -20.65 -1.72 -5.37
CA THR A 150 -19.97 -1.44 -4.10
C THR A 150 -19.13 -2.60 -3.60
N VAL A 151 -19.64 -3.84 -3.61
CA VAL A 151 -18.91 -4.99 -3.06
C VAL A 151 -17.60 -5.22 -3.83
N GLY A 152 -17.66 -5.34 -5.15
CA GLY A 152 -16.47 -5.56 -5.98
C GLY A 152 -15.47 -4.40 -5.91
N ALA A 153 -15.96 -3.15 -5.80
CA ALA A 153 -15.09 -1.99 -5.64
C ALA A 153 -14.38 -1.96 -4.28
N LEU A 154 -15.08 -2.31 -3.19
CA LEU A 154 -14.48 -2.43 -1.86
C LEU A 154 -13.43 -3.54 -1.85
N ASP A 155 -13.71 -4.68 -2.46
CA ASP A 155 -12.77 -5.81 -2.55
C ASP A 155 -11.53 -5.41 -3.36
N THR A 156 -11.70 -4.70 -4.48
CA THR A 156 -10.60 -4.15 -5.30
C THR A 156 -9.72 -3.21 -4.49
N LEU A 157 -10.34 -2.30 -3.74
CA LEU A 157 -9.63 -1.32 -2.93
C LEU A 157 -8.87 -2.01 -1.78
N GLN A 158 -9.51 -2.96 -1.09
CA GLN A 158 -8.90 -3.71 -0.01
C GLN A 158 -7.70 -4.53 -0.51
N ASP A 159 -7.87 -5.31 -1.58
CA ASP A 159 -6.80 -6.13 -2.18
C ASP A 159 -5.58 -5.25 -2.55
N TYR A 160 -5.80 -4.09 -3.16
CA TYR A 160 -4.72 -3.16 -3.47
C TYR A 160 -3.89 -2.76 -2.24
N TYR A 161 -4.55 -2.30 -1.16
CA TYR A 161 -3.84 -1.82 0.03
C TYR A 161 -3.15 -2.96 0.79
N GLU A 162 -3.76 -4.14 0.84
CA GLU A 162 -3.15 -5.31 1.46
C GLU A 162 -1.87 -5.74 0.73
N TYR A 163 -1.90 -5.75 -0.61
CA TYR A 163 -0.72 -6.11 -1.41
C TYR A 163 0.37 -5.03 -1.40
N ASP A 164 0.02 -3.75 -1.35
CA ASP A 164 1.01 -2.67 -1.18
C ASP A 164 1.74 -2.79 0.16
N MET A 165 1.00 -3.02 1.26
CA MET A 165 1.61 -3.24 2.57
C MET A 165 2.44 -4.54 2.62
N PHE A 166 1.99 -5.57 1.90
CA PHE A 166 2.72 -6.82 1.79
C PHE A 166 4.04 -6.67 1.02
N ASP A 167 4.06 -5.92 -0.09
CA ASP A 167 5.30 -5.65 -0.82
C ASP A 167 6.29 -4.80 0.01
N GLN A 168 5.79 -3.82 0.78
CA GLN A 168 6.63 -3.08 1.73
C GLN A 168 7.28 -4.01 2.75
N LEU A 169 6.51 -4.93 3.35
CA LEU A 169 7.07 -5.92 4.28
C LEU A 169 8.09 -6.85 3.59
N ARG A 170 7.81 -7.29 2.36
CA ARG A 170 8.74 -8.14 1.58
C ARG A 170 10.05 -7.42 1.34
N SER A 171 10.00 -6.18 0.83
CA SER A 171 11.17 -5.33 0.59
C SER A 171 12.03 -5.13 1.85
N MET A 172 11.37 -4.93 3.00
CA MET A 172 12.05 -4.81 4.29
C MET A 172 12.66 -6.15 4.75
N THR A 173 12.00 -7.27 4.49
CA THR A 173 12.51 -8.62 4.78
C THR A 173 13.75 -8.93 3.94
N ASP A 174 13.72 -8.60 2.65
CA ASP A 174 14.85 -8.77 1.73
C ASP A 174 16.06 -7.93 2.18
N SER A 175 15.80 -6.82 2.89
CA SER A 175 16.81 -5.95 3.48
C SER A 175 17.16 -6.28 4.93
N SER A 176 16.59 -7.34 5.53
CA SER A 176 16.75 -7.71 6.95
C SER A 176 16.40 -6.58 7.94
N THR A 177 15.33 -5.83 7.63
CA THR A 177 14.83 -4.69 8.43
C THR A 177 13.35 -4.82 8.77
N GLU A 178 12.78 -6.02 8.64
CA GLU A 178 11.35 -6.31 8.86
C GLU A 178 10.88 -5.99 10.29
N HIS A 179 11.78 -5.98 11.28
CA HIS A 179 11.47 -5.51 12.64
C HIS A 179 11.03 -4.05 12.66
N LEU A 180 11.42 -3.24 11.68
CA LEU A 180 10.99 -1.85 11.58
C LEU A 180 9.60 -1.69 10.95
N PHE A 181 8.97 -2.75 10.46
CA PHE A 181 7.64 -2.66 9.83
C PHE A 181 6.57 -2.42 10.89
N PRO A 182 5.81 -1.31 10.86
CA PRO A 182 4.95 -0.92 11.97
C PRO A 182 3.86 -1.94 12.31
N LEU A 183 3.65 -2.17 13.61
CA LEU A 183 2.67 -3.13 14.11
C LEU A 183 1.25 -2.86 13.59
N MET A 184 0.86 -1.59 13.42
CA MET A 184 -0.45 -1.25 12.88
C MET A 184 -0.64 -1.69 11.43
N CYS A 185 0.38 -1.56 10.58
CA CYS A 185 0.31 -2.03 9.19
C CYS A 185 0.19 -3.55 9.10
N ARG A 186 0.79 -4.28 10.05
CA ARG A 186 0.73 -5.75 10.09
C ARG A 186 -0.69 -6.29 10.23
N GLN A 187 -1.62 -5.51 10.79
CA GLN A 187 -3.03 -5.88 10.94
C GLN A 187 -3.81 -5.83 9.62
N TYR A 188 -3.24 -5.21 8.60
CA TYR A 188 -3.82 -5.01 7.27
C TYR A 188 -3.05 -5.81 6.21
N LEU A 189 -2.27 -6.81 6.62
CA LEU A 189 -1.69 -7.77 5.69
C LEU A 189 -2.76 -8.80 5.29
N PRO A 190 -2.62 -9.47 4.12
CA PRO A 190 -3.53 -10.55 3.77
C PRO A 190 -3.53 -11.63 4.86
N LEU A 191 -4.70 -12.19 5.19
CA LEU A 191 -4.92 -13.08 6.34
C LEU A 191 -3.88 -14.21 6.49
N GLN A 192 -3.46 -14.79 5.36
CA GLN A 192 -2.46 -15.86 5.29
C GLN A 192 -1.07 -15.47 5.81
N TYR A 193 -0.78 -14.16 5.93
CA TYR A 193 0.50 -13.63 6.41
C TYR A 193 0.46 -13.18 7.87
N HIS A 194 -0.72 -13.07 8.49
CA HIS A 194 -0.83 -12.79 9.94
C HIS A 194 -0.16 -13.88 10.80
N LEU A 195 -0.13 -15.14 10.34
CA LEU A 195 0.48 -16.26 11.06
C LEU A 195 2.00 -16.38 10.87
N LYS A 196 2.55 -15.91 9.74
CA LYS A 196 4.01 -15.96 9.48
C LYS A 196 4.78 -14.92 10.28
N VAL A 197 4.16 -13.79 10.58
CA VAL A 197 4.72 -12.75 11.46
C VAL A 197 4.99 -13.30 12.86
N ILE A 198 4.12 -14.17 13.40
CA ILE A 198 4.29 -14.77 14.74
C ILE A 198 5.50 -15.73 14.80
N HIS A 199 5.83 -16.42 13.71
CA HIS A 199 6.92 -17.40 13.68
C HIS A 199 8.31 -16.77 13.55
N LEU A 200 8.45 -15.63 12.87
CA LEU A 200 9.71 -14.89 12.82
C LEU A 200 10.13 -14.37 14.20
N PHE A 201 9.17 -13.98 15.06
CA PHE A 201 9.47 -13.52 16.43
C PHE A 201 9.83 -14.63 17.42
N ARG A 202 9.61 -15.91 17.10
CA ARG A 202 10.07 -17.01 17.96
C ARG A 202 11.55 -17.31 17.84
N PHE A 203 12.19 -16.98 16.71
CA PHE A 203 13.61 -17.23 16.51
C PHE A 203 14.52 -16.11 17.04
N SER A 204 14.02 -14.89 17.21
CA SER A 204 14.81 -13.77 17.76
C SER A 204 14.78 -13.65 19.30
N ILE A 205 14.01 -14.49 19.99
CA ILE A 205 13.95 -14.54 21.47
C ILE A 205 14.79 -15.70 22.03
N PHE A 206 15.29 -16.60 21.17
CA PHE A 206 16.04 -17.79 21.58
C PHE A 206 17.45 -17.90 20.98
N ASN A 207 18.02 -16.80 20.47
CA ASN A 207 19.46 -16.69 20.17
C ASN A 207 20.04 -15.43 20.80
#